data_AF-A0A2V8DZ43-F1
#
_entry.id   AF-A0A2V8DZ43-F1
#
_cell.length_a   1.000
_cell.length_b   1.000
_cell.length_c   1.000
_cell.angle_alpha   90.00
_cell.angle_beta   90.00
_cell.angle_gamma   90.00
#
_symmetry.space_group_name_H-M   'P 1'
#
loop_
_entity.id
_entity.type
_entity.pdbx_description
1 polymer ?
#
loop_
_entity_poly.entity_id
_entity_poly.type
_entity_poly.pdbx_seq_one_letter_code
_entity_poly.pdbx_strand_id
1 'polypeptide(L)'
;MDGEYVFTIKLQKTLYNAVRGLADPHQLELRIDRQRVKTFTIGGERVVPPPASFAGTLSWNPEWEQYANHADEGLQVRIPVRAGSRQVGISFVRRSWQAEDVLQPSRTGWGFGTDEMFDGSPALESVTV
;
A
#
# COMPACT_ATOMS: atom_id res chain seq x y z
N MET A 1 28.87 -0.58 -15.00
CA MET A 1 28.49 0.84 -14.95
C MET A 1 27.59 1.04 -13.75
N ASP A 2 27.91 2.02 -12.93
CA ASP A 2 26.98 2.52 -11.90
C ASP A 2 25.88 3.30 -12.63
N GLY A 3 24.64 3.23 -12.14
CA GLY A 3 23.49 3.84 -12.80
C GLY A 3 22.47 4.38 -11.80
N GLU A 4 21.71 5.39 -12.21
CA GLU A 4 20.54 5.83 -11.46
C GLU A 4 19.32 5.00 -11.84
N TYR A 5 18.63 4.46 -10.83
CA TYR A 5 17.40 3.68 -11.00
C TYR A 5 16.24 4.35 -10.29
N VAL A 6 15.03 4.18 -10.82
CA VAL A 6 13.82 4.76 -10.24
C VAL A 6 12.87 3.63 -9.86
N PHE A 7 12.84 3.34 -8.57
CA PHE A 7 11.90 2.35 -8.03
C PHE A 7 10.55 3.00 -7.88
N THR A 8 9.53 2.46 -8.54
CA THR A 8 8.12 2.85 -8.39
C THR A 8 7.36 1.70 -7.79
N ILE A 9 6.65 1.95 -6.69
CA ILE A 9 5.94 0.93 -5.92
C ILE A 9 4.44 1.18 -6.06
N LYS A 10 3.68 0.11 -6.35
CA LYS A 10 2.21 0.14 -6.37
C LYS A 10 1.66 -0.74 -5.27
N LEU A 11 0.61 -0.26 -4.61
CA LEU A 11 -0.09 -0.98 -3.55
C LEU A 11 -1.35 -1.63 -4.09
N GLN A 12 -1.78 -2.71 -3.44
CA GLN A 12 -3.03 -3.37 -3.80
C GLN A 12 -4.22 -2.43 -3.65
N LYS A 13 -5.04 -2.40 -4.71
CA LYS A 13 -6.24 -1.57 -4.79
C LYS A 13 -7.50 -2.43 -4.89
N THR A 14 -8.65 -1.81 -4.67
CA THR A 14 -9.94 -2.33 -5.09
C THR A 14 -10.14 -2.14 -6.60
N LEU A 15 -11.21 -2.70 -7.15
CA LEU A 15 -11.63 -2.43 -8.53
C LEU A 15 -12.07 -0.97 -8.77
N TYR A 16 -12.21 -0.17 -7.71
CA TYR A 16 -12.50 1.26 -7.75
C TYR A 16 -11.24 2.12 -7.49
N ASN A 17 -10.04 1.54 -7.56
CA ASN A 17 -8.74 2.19 -7.36
C ASN A 17 -8.40 2.63 -5.93
N ALA A 18 -9.25 2.34 -4.94
CA ALA A 18 -8.95 2.65 -3.54
C ALA A 18 -7.83 1.76 -3.00
N VAL A 19 -6.76 2.35 -2.47
CA VAL A 19 -5.67 1.63 -1.78
C VAL A 19 -6.18 1.01 -0.49
N ARG A 20 -5.79 -0.24 -0.22
CA ARG A 20 -6.18 -1.00 0.99
C ARG A 20 -5.31 -0.64 2.19
N GLY A 21 -5.85 -0.86 3.39
CA GLY A 21 -5.10 -0.77 4.66
C GLY A 21 -4.58 0.64 4.94
N LEU A 22 -5.48 1.62 4.93
CA LEU A 22 -5.15 3.03 5.17
C LEU A 22 -5.58 3.53 6.56
N ALA A 23 -6.23 2.71 7.39
CA ALA A 23 -6.71 3.13 8.69
C ALA A 23 -5.58 3.53 9.63
N ASP A 24 -4.51 2.74 9.65
CA ASP A 24 -3.34 2.98 10.48
C ASP A 24 -2.15 3.44 9.63
N PRO A 25 -1.20 4.19 10.21
CA PRO A 25 0.03 4.52 9.50
C PRO A 25 0.95 3.30 9.43
N HIS A 26 1.26 2.81 8.23
CA HIS A 26 2.16 1.69 7.95
C HIS A 26 3.51 2.18 7.42
N GLN A 27 4.59 1.60 7.91
CA GLN A 27 5.95 1.88 7.43
C GLN A 27 6.32 0.87 6.35
N LEU A 28 6.68 1.35 5.16
CA LEU A 28 7.18 0.55 4.05
C LEU A 28 8.66 0.83 3.83
N GLU A 29 9.50 -0.20 3.87
CA GLU A 29 10.95 -0.05 3.67
C GLU A 29 11.37 -0.58 2.30
N LEU A 30 12.19 0.19 1.60
CA LEU A 30 12.98 -0.26 0.45
C LEU A 30 14.42 -0.46 0.90
N ARG A 31 14.94 -1.65 0.65
CA ARG A 31 16.29 -2.08 1.04
C ARG A 31 17.07 -2.59 -0.18
N ILE A 32 18.34 -2.23 -0.26
CA ILE A 32 19.29 -2.76 -1.24
C ILE A 32 20.39 -3.46 -0.47
N ASP A 33 20.68 -4.72 -0.80
CA ASP A 33 21.67 -5.56 -0.12
C ASP A 33 21.53 -5.54 1.42
N ARG A 34 20.27 -5.63 1.89
CA ARG A 34 19.84 -5.55 3.30
C ARG A 34 20.03 -4.19 3.96
N GLN A 35 20.58 -3.19 3.29
CA GLN A 35 20.66 -1.81 3.79
C GLN A 35 19.39 -1.04 3.44
N ARG A 36 18.80 -0.37 4.43
CA ARG A 36 17.60 0.46 4.22
C ARG A 36 17.99 1.73 3.48
N VAL A 37 17.34 1.96 2.34
CA VAL A 37 17.60 3.13 1.51
C VAL A 37 16.49 4.17 1.65
N LYS A 38 15.24 3.72 1.75
CA LYS A 38 14.08 4.59 1.93
C LYS A 38 13.03 3.95 2.83
N THR A 39 12.34 4.79 3.57
CA THR A 39 11.12 4.43 4.30
C THR A 39 10.00 5.36 3.84
N PHE A 40 8.84 4.80 3.59
CA PHE A 40 7.60 5.51 3.31
C PHE A 40 6.60 5.27 4.45
N THR A 41 5.72 6.24 4.68
CA THR A 41 4.56 6.08 5.57
C THR A 41 3.30 6.13 4.71
N ILE A 42 2.42 5.16 4.87
CA ILE A 42 1.16 5.01 4.12
C ILE A 42 0.03 4.80 5.13
N GLY A 43 -1.14 5.40 4.93
CA GLY A 43 -2.24 5.26 5.87
C GLY A 43 -2.16 6.20 7.07
N GLY A 44 -3.22 6.22 7.88
CA GLY A 44 -3.32 6.99 9.13
C GLY A 44 -3.76 8.46 8.97
N GLU A 45 -4.19 8.88 7.78
CA GLU A 45 -4.77 10.22 7.60
C GLU A 45 -6.14 10.30 8.27
N ARG A 46 -6.47 11.48 8.81
CA ARG A 46 -7.73 11.73 9.53
C ARG A 46 -8.86 12.07 8.56
N VAL A 47 -9.14 11.16 7.64
CA VAL A 47 -10.24 11.26 6.68
C VAL A 47 -11.26 10.15 6.96
N VAL A 48 -12.53 10.49 6.97
CA VAL A 48 -13.61 9.55 7.31
C VAL A 48 -13.86 8.60 6.13
N PRO A 49 -13.63 7.29 6.27
CA PRO A 49 -13.96 6.33 5.22
C PRO A 49 -15.49 6.21 5.06
N PRO A 50 -15.98 5.81 3.89
CA PRO A 50 -17.37 5.43 3.72
C PRO A 50 -17.69 4.19 4.58
N PRO A 51 -18.97 3.88 4.80
CA PRO A 51 -19.34 2.61 5.39
C PRO A 51 -18.71 1.44 4.64
N ALA A 52 -18.36 0.36 5.35
CA ALA A 52 -17.75 -0.82 4.74
C ALA A 52 -18.62 -1.33 3.58
N SER A 53 -17.97 -1.72 2.47
CA SER A 53 -18.62 -2.17 1.22
C SER A 53 -19.47 -1.12 0.50
N PHE A 54 -19.40 0.15 0.90
CA PHE A 54 -20.05 1.26 0.19
C PHE A 54 -19.17 1.90 -0.89
N ALA A 55 -17.91 1.46 -0.97
CA ALA A 55 -17.00 1.77 -2.06
C ALA A 55 -17.62 1.39 -3.41
N GLY A 56 -17.58 2.30 -4.37
CA GLY A 56 -18.34 2.14 -5.60
C GLY A 56 -18.02 3.18 -6.65
N THR A 57 -18.87 3.23 -7.68
CA THR A 57 -18.86 4.28 -8.69
C THR A 57 -19.48 5.60 -8.22
N LEU A 58 -20.16 5.61 -7.07
CA LEU A 58 -20.79 6.80 -6.52
C LEU A 58 -19.82 7.48 -5.56
N SER A 59 -19.60 8.78 -5.78
CA SER A 59 -18.78 9.58 -4.89
C SER A 59 -19.59 9.97 -3.66
N TRP A 60 -19.24 9.43 -2.49
CA TRP A 60 -19.92 9.72 -1.23
C TRP A 60 -19.12 10.69 -0.36
N ASN A 61 -17.81 10.45 -0.25
CA ASN A 61 -16.89 11.35 0.43
C ASN A 61 -15.71 11.65 -0.53
N PRO A 62 -15.76 12.78 -1.24
CA PRO A 62 -14.70 13.16 -2.17
C PRO A 62 -13.32 13.29 -1.53
N GLU A 63 -13.24 13.68 -0.25
CA GLU A 63 -11.96 13.78 0.46
C GLU A 63 -11.36 12.39 0.69
N TRP A 64 -12.19 11.42 1.10
CA TRP A 64 -11.78 10.02 1.23
C TRP A 64 -11.33 9.44 -0.09
N GLU A 65 -12.10 9.64 -1.15
CA GLU A 65 -11.80 9.07 -2.45
C GLU A 65 -10.52 9.65 -3.05
N GLN A 66 -10.29 10.96 -2.91
CA GLN A 66 -9.03 11.57 -3.29
C GLN A 66 -7.87 10.97 -2.49
N TYR A 67 -8.02 10.85 -1.17
CA TYR A 67 -6.98 10.25 -0.35
C TYR A 67 -6.68 8.79 -0.75
N ALA A 68 -7.71 7.94 -0.79
CA ALA A 68 -7.56 6.51 -1.00
C ALA A 68 -7.07 6.16 -2.40
N ASN A 69 -7.49 6.90 -3.44
CA ASN A 69 -7.09 6.62 -4.82
C ASN A 69 -5.63 7.02 -5.11
N HIS A 70 -5.13 8.03 -4.41
CA HIS A 70 -3.81 8.63 -4.64
C HIS A 70 -2.76 8.28 -3.56
N ALA A 71 -3.11 7.45 -2.56
CA ALA A 71 -2.23 7.11 -1.43
C ALA A 71 -0.90 6.45 -1.83
N ASP A 72 -0.76 5.91 -3.04
CA ASP A 72 0.45 5.26 -3.54
C ASP A 72 1.23 6.07 -4.60
N GLU A 73 0.79 7.28 -4.96
CA GLU A 73 1.41 8.06 -6.05
C GLU A 73 2.82 8.58 -5.71
N GLY A 74 3.08 8.82 -4.42
CA GLY A 74 4.37 9.31 -3.93
C GLY A 74 5.41 8.20 -3.67
N LEU A 75 5.08 6.94 -3.92
CA LEU A 75 5.95 5.79 -3.60
C LEU A 75 6.99 5.57 -4.70
N GLN A 76 7.81 6.59 -4.93
CA GLN A 76 8.91 6.58 -5.88
C GLN A 76 10.22 7.03 -5.22
N VAL A 77 11.32 6.37 -5.57
CA VAL A 77 12.66 6.79 -5.14
C VAL A 77 13.70 6.60 -6.23
N ARG A 78 14.49 7.65 -6.47
CA ARG A 78 15.65 7.62 -7.36
C ARG A 78 16.91 7.40 -6.54
N ILE A 79 17.70 6.38 -6.90
CA ILE A 79 18.88 5.98 -6.13
C ILE A 79 20.01 5.61 -7.10
N PRO A 80 21.25 6.09 -6.89
CA PRO A 80 22.41 5.57 -7.57
C PRO A 80 22.75 4.16 -7.06
N VAL A 81 22.77 3.17 -7.95
CA VAL A 81 23.10 1.79 -7.63
C VAL A 81 24.39 1.39 -8.34
N ARG A 82 25.30 0.79 -7.57
CA ARG A 82 26.57 0.29 -8.10
C ARG A 82 26.35 -0.92 -9.00
N ALA A 83 27.16 -1.02 -10.05
CA ALA A 83 27.14 -2.12 -11.01
C ALA A 83 27.14 -3.51 -10.34
N GLY A 84 26.48 -4.47 -10.98
CA GLY A 84 26.40 -5.87 -10.57
C GLY A 84 25.00 -6.31 -10.14
N SER A 85 24.85 -7.61 -9.86
CA SER A 85 23.60 -8.14 -9.30
C SER A 85 23.43 -7.65 -7.86
N ARG A 86 22.24 -7.14 -7.55
CA ARG A 86 21.89 -6.55 -6.25
C ARG A 86 20.58 -7.14 -5.77
N GLN A 87 20.45 -7.34 -4.47
CA GLN A 87 19.19 -7.77 -3.89
C GLN A 87 18.36 -6.56 -3.50
N VAL A 88 17.16 -6.42 -4.06
CA VAL A 88 16.19 -5.40 -3.67
C VAL A 88 15.09 -6.06 -2.86
N GLY A 89 14.80 -5.51 -1.68
CA GLY A 89 13.72 -5.95 -0.81
C GLY A 89 12.78 -4.79 -0.51
N ILE A 90 11.48 -5.00 -0.70
CA ILE A 90 10.44 -4.04 -0.34
C ILE A 90 9.46 -4.76 0.57
N SER A 91 9.24 -4.21 1.76
CA SER A 91 8.43 -4.85 2.79
C SER A 91 7.84 -3.86 3.76
N PHE A 92 6.60 -4.12 4.20
CA PHE A 92 6.02 -3.42 5.35
C PHE A 92 6.73 -3.85 6.64
N VAL A 93 7.01 -2.89 7.52
CA VAL A 93 7.53 -3.16 8.85
C VAL A 93 6.45 -3.87 9.65
N ARG A 94 6.78 -5.07 10.13
CA ARG A 94 5.84 -5.91 10.88
C ARG A 94 5.35 -5.17 12.12
N ARG A 95 4.03 -5.00 12.21
CA ARG A 95 3.33 -4.72 13.47
C ARG A 95 2.60 -5.99 13.89
N SER A 96 2.97 -6.54 15.03
CA SER A 96 2.36 -7.76 15.56
C SER A 96 1.18 -7.39 16.44
N TRP A 97 0.00 -7.36 15.85
CA TRP A 97 -1.29 -7.39 16.56
C TRP A 97 -2.00 -8.66 16.13
N GLN A 98 -2.77 -9.27 17.03
CA GLN A 98 -3.68 -10.36 16.69
C GLN A 98 -5.09 -9.78 16.69
N ALA A 99 -5.85 -10.07 15.65
CA ALA A 99 -7.26 -9.76 15.65
C ALA A 99 -7.92 -10.59 16.76
N GLU A 100 -8.60 -9.93 17.70
CA GLU A 100 -9.36 -10.58 18.78
C GLU A 100 -10.77 -11.00 18.32
N ASP A 101 -11.11 -10.73 17.06
CA ASP A 101 -12.43 -11.00 16.48
C ASP A 101 -12.56 -12.44 15.95
N VAL A 102 -13.79 -12.82 15.59
CA VAL A 102 -14.10 -14.10 14.96
C VAL A 102 -13.42 -14.21 13.59
N LEU A 103 -12.73 -15.34 13.36
CA LEU A 103 -12.08 -15.62 12.08
C LEU A 103 -13.10 -15.61 10.94
N GLN A 104 -13.00 -14.60 10.08
CA GLN A 104 -13.79 -14.51 8.86
C GLN A 104 -13.24 -15.44 7.77
N PRO A 105 -14.10 -16.02 6.91
CA PRO A 105 -13.64 -16.75 5.74
C PRO A 105 -12.87 -15.82 4.78
N SER A 106 -11.98 -16.41 3.98
CA SER A 106 -11.25 -15.66 2.95
C SER A 106 -12.22 -14.94 2.00
N ARG A 107 -12.07 -13.62 1.89
CA ARG A 107 -12.80 -12.83 0.90
C ARG A 107 -12.29 -13.18 -0.49
N THR A 108 -13.18 -13.52 -1.42
CA THR A 108 -12.82 -13.86 -2.81
C THR A 108 -13.79 -13.20 -3.79
N GLY A 109 -13.42 -13.17 -5.08
CA GLY A 109 -14.27 -12.67 -6.16
C GLY A 109 -14.68 -11.21 -5.94
N TRP A 110 -15.99 -10.94 -6.13
CA TRP A 110 -16.56 -9.59 -6.02
C TRP A 110 -16.31 -8.96 -4.66
N GLY A 111 -16.53 -9.70 -3.57
CA GLY A 111 -16.35 -9.19 -2.21
C GLY A 111 -14.92 -8.78 -1.92
N PHE A 112 -13.92 -9.53 -2.42
CA PHE A 112 -12.54 -9.09 -2.35
C PHE A 112 -12.32 -7.84 -3.21
N GLY A 113 -12.87 -7.82 -4.43
CA GLY A 113 -12.67 -6.73 -5.38
C GLY A 113 -13.24 -5.38 -4.96
N THR A 114 -14.40 -5.33 -4.30
CA THR A 114 -15.08 -4.07 -3.93
C THR A 114 -14.74 -3.57 -2.54
N ASP A 115 -14.48 -4.48 -1.60
CA ASP A 115 -14.23 -4.11 -0.21
C ASP A 115 -12.87 -3.41 -0.09
N GLU A 116 -12.86 -2.19 0.43
CA GLU A 116 -11.66 -1.37 0.61
C GLU A 116 -10.68 -1.99 1.60
N MET A 117 -11.16 -2.83 2.53
CA MET A 117 -10.33 -3.37 3.60
C MET A 117 -9.50 -2.25 4.27
N PHE A 118 -10.18 -1.14 4.58
CA PHE A 118 -9.55 0.08 5.07
C PHE A 118 -8.75 -0.15 6.36
N ASP A 119 -9.31 -0.93 7.27
CA ASP A 119 -8.76 -1.38 8.55
C ASP A 119 -7.86 -2.62 8.43
N GLY A 120 -7.69 -3.13 7.20
CA GLY A 120 -6.83 -4.26 6.90
C GLY A 120 -5.35 -3.90 6.84
N SER A 121 -4.52 -4.89 6.54
CA SER A 121 -3.11 -4.64 6.24
C SER A 121 -2.93 -4.27 4.76
N PRO A 122 -2.13 -3.23 4.44
CA PRO A 122 -1.78 -2.93 3.07
C PRO A 122 -0.86 -4.02 2.49
N ALA A 123 -0.88 -4.15 1.17
CA ALA A 123 -0.07 -5.12 0.45
C ALA A 123 0.51 -4.51 -0.82
N LEU A 124 1.62 -5.06 -1.28
CA LEU A 124 2.25 -4.68 -2.55
C LEU A 124 1.47 -5.30 -3.71
N GLU A 125 1.30 -4.52 -4.77
CA GLU A 125 0.78 -5.01 -6.05
C GLU A 125 1.94 -5.29 -7.01
N SER A 126 2.79 -4.27 -7.25
CA SER A 126 3.91 -4.39 -8.18
C SER A 126 5.03 -3.42 -7.85
N VAL A 127 6.20 -3.70 -8.41
CA VAL A 127 7.39 -2.87 -8.32
C VAL A 127 8.03 -2.79 -9.70
N THR A 128 8.32 -1.56 -10.13
CA THR A 128 9.02 -1.28 -11.40
C THR A 128 10.32 -0.53 -11.10
N VAL A 129 11.35 -0.77 -11.91
CA VAL A 129 12.72 -0.23 -11.75
C VAL A 129 13.18 0.45 -13.03
#